data_AF-A0A9W7F1T1-F1
#
_entry.id   AF-A0A9W7F1T1-F1
#
_cell.length_a   1.000
_cell.length_b   1.000
_cell.length_c   1.000
_cell.angle_alpha   90.00
_cell.angle_beta   90.00
_cell.angle_gamma   90.00
#
_symmetry.space_group_name_H-M   'P 1'
#
loop_
_entity.id
_entity.type
_entity.pdbx_description
1 polymer ?
#
loop_
_entity_poly.entity_id
_entity_poly.type
_entity_poly.pdbx_seq_one_letter_code
_entity_poly.pdbx_strand_id
1 'polypeptide(L)'
;MCCYARGDDMLEFPSREWVESVMPVHFLPRTESCSSSLIRVLYHDDSAETREKVAFSTTRYDGKPVDESGELIKGARKEDDTLTAGRY
;
A
#
# COMPACT_ATOMS: atom_id res chain seq x y z
N MET A 1 -24.93 16.75 5.06
CA MET A 1 -24.72 15.63 4.12
C MET A 1 -23.31 15.13 4.36
N CYS A 2 -23.13 13.90 4.83
CA CYS A 2 -21.80 13.29 5.00
C CYS A 2 -21.47 12.45 3.77
N CYS A 3 -20.25 12.57 3.26
CA CYS A 3 -19.70 11.70 2.24
C CYS A 3 -18.64 10.80 2.88
N TYR A 4 -18.64 9.52 2.53
CA TYR A 4 -17.58 8.60 2.92
C TYR A 4 -16.76 8.26 1.68
N ALA A 5 -15.51 8.70 1.70
CA ALA A 5 -14.55 8.44 0.65
C ALA A 5 -13.41 7.58 1.22
N ARG A 6 -12.98 6.57 0.47
CA ARG A 6 -11.88 5.69 0.86
C ARG A 6 -11.02 5.30 -0.35
N GLY A 7 -9.82 4.80 -0.09
CA GLY A 7 -8.99 4.18 -1.10
C GLY A 7 -9.62 2.90 -1.67
N ASP A 8 -9.23 2.57 -2.89
CA ASP A 8 -9.57 1.36 -3.65
C ASP A 8 -8.74 0.12 -3.24
N ASP A 9 -7.93 0.24 -2.19
CA ASP A 9 -6.93 -0.73 -1.74
C ASP A 9 -7.48 -1.95 -0.97
N MET A 10 -8.77 -1.94 -0.57
CA MET A 10 -9.41 -3.10 0.08
C MET A 10 -10.76 -3.42 -0.54
N LEU A 11 -10.74 -3.89 -1.79
CA LEU A 11 -11.94 -4.33 -2.52
C LEU A 11 -12.65 -5.51 -1.84
N GLU A 12 -11.91 -6.35 -1.11
CA GLU A 12 -12.41 -7.55 -0.42
C GLU A 12 -12.69 -7.33 1.07
N PHE A 13 -12.94 -6.09 1.50
CA PHE A 13 -13.26 -5.80 2.89
C PHE A 13 -14.48 -6.63 3.37
N PRO A 14 -14.39 -7.44 4.45
CA PRO A 14 -15.41 -8.44 4.82
C PRO A 14 -16.83 -7.91 5.07
N SER A 15 -17.00 -6.60 5.29
CA SER A 15 -18.32 -5.97 5.51
C SER A 15 -18.70 -4.99 4.40
N ARG A 16 -18.05 -5.06 3.23
CA ARG A 16 -18.27 -4.14 2.11
C ARG A 16 -19.73 -4.08 1.68
N GLU A 17 -20.35 -5.23 1.46
CA GLU A 17 -21.77 -5.31 1.02
C GLU A 17 -22.70 -4.59 1.99
N TRP A 18 -22.49 -4.78 3.30
CA TRP A 18 -23.30 -4.12 4.31
C TRP A 18 -23.03 -2.61 4.35
N VAL A 19 -21.76 -2.18 4.34
CA VAL A 19 -21.39 -0.75 4.38
C VAL A 19 -21.96 -0.01 3.17
N GLU A 20 -21.85 -0.59 1.97
CA GLU A 20 -22.39 0.00 0.73
C GLU A 20 -23.94 0.00 0.70
N SER A 21 -24.60 -0.86 1.49
CA SER A 21 -26.07 -0.85 1.64
C SER A 21 -26.58 0.28 2.54
N VAL A 22 -25.79 0.72 3.52
CA VAL A 22 -26.21 1.73 4.51
C VAL A 22 -25.73 3.14 4.18
N MET A 23 -24.72 3.29 3.31
CA MET A 23 -24.24 4.59 2.87
C MET A 23 -23.55 4.57 1.50
N PRO A 24 -23.63 5.68 0.72
CA PRO A 24 -22.82 5.84 -0.48
C PRO A 24 -21.32 5.89 -0.16
N VAL A 25 -20.55 5.00 -0.79
CA VAL A 25 -19.08 4.95 -0.70
C VAL A 25 -18.48 5.46 -2.01
N HIS A 26 -17.58 6.44 -1.92
CA HIS A 26 -16.82 6.93 -3.06
C HIS A 26 -15.38 6.41 -3.01
N PHE A 27 -14.96 5.66 -4.03
CA PHE A 27 -13.59 5.19 -4.14
C PHE A 27 -12.71 6.26 -4.78
N LEU A 28 -11.60 6.57 -4.11
CA LEU A 28 -10.58 7.47 -4.62
C LEU A 28 -9.50 6.65 -5.31
N PRO A 29 -9.09 7.01 -6.54
CA PRO A 29 -7.99 6.34 -7.21
C PRO A 29 -6.70 6.54 -6.41
N ARG A 30 -5.87 5.50 -6.37
CA ARG A 30 -4.56 5.59 -5.74
C ARG A 30 -3.70 6.66 -6.42
N THR A 31 -3.06 7.50 -5.62
CA THR A 31 -2.04 8.43 -6.11
C THR A 31 -0.73 7.69 -6.37
N GLU A 32 -0.20 7.81 -7.59
CA GLU A 32 1.07 7.20 -7.97
C GLU A 32 2.25 7.80 -7.19
N SER A 33 3.29 6.99 -6.99
CA SER A 33 4.58 7.39 -6.40
C SER A 33 4.49 8.12 -5.04
N CYS A 34 3.41 7.89 -4.30
CA CYS A 34 3.18 8.48 -2.99
C CYS A 34 2.64 7.42 -2.03
N SER A 35 3.48 6.96 -1.10
CA SER A 35 3.06 6.05 -0.04
C SER A 35 3.93 6.23 1.21
N SER A 36 3.37 5.90 2.38
CA SER A 36 4.14 5.92 3.63
C SER A 36 5.25 4.87 3.64
N SER A 37 5.04 3.72 3.00
CA SER A 37 6.07 2.69 2.84
C SER A 37 7.22 3.18 1.96
N LEU A 38 6.94 3.89 0.87
CA LEU A 38 7.93 4.52 0.01
C LEU A 38 8.76 5.55 0.78
N ILE A 39 8.10 6.47 1.49
CA ILE A 39 8.76 7.50 2.31
C ILE A 39 9.64 6.86 3.38
N ARG A 40 9.16 5.79 4.05
CA ARG A 40 9.97 5.09 5.05
C ARG A 40 11.24 4.51 4.47
N VAL A 41 11.19 3.89 3.30
CA VAL A 41 12.39 3.38 2.63
C VAL A 41 13.31 4.53 2.20
N LEU A 42 12.75 5.61 1.65
CA LEU A 42 13.52 6.76 1.20
C LEU A 42 14.33 7.44 2.33
N TYR A 43 13.78 7.51 3.55
CA TYR A 43 14.41 8.24 4.66
C TYR A 43 15.03 7.36 5.75
N HIS A 44 14.63 6.10 5.86
CA HIS A 44 15.05 5.22 6.97
C HIS A 44 15.77 3.94 6.51
N ASP A 45 16.02 3.75 5.22
CA ASP A 45 16.87 2.66 4.74
C ASP A 45 18.37 3.04 4.87
N ASP A 46 19.16 2.13 5.46
CA ASP A 46 20.59 2.33 5.71
C ASP A 46 21.42 2.35 4.40
N SER A 47 20.89 1.76 3.32
CA SER A 47 21.57 1.70 2.03
C SER A 47 21.26 2.95 1.19
N ALA A 48 22.29 3.75 0.92
CA ALA A 48 22.18 4.89 0.00
C ALA A 48 21.76 4.46 -1.42
N GLU A 49 22.24 3.31 -1.88
CA GLU A 49 21.90 2.74 -3.18
C GLU A 49 20.40 2.38 -3.26
N THR A 50 19.83 1.83 -2.17
CA THR A 50 18.40 1.51 -2.11
C THR A 50 17.57 2.79 -2.14
N ARG A 51 17.97 3.82 -1.39
CA ARG A 51 17.27 5.11 -1.37
C ARG A 51 17.23 5.78 -2.73
N GLU A 52 18.34 5.72 -3.48
CA GLU A 52 18.41 6.27 -4.84
C GLU A 52 17.50 5.54 -5.82
N LYS A 53 17.49 4.20 -5.79
CA LYS A 53 16.59 3.39 -6.63
C LYS A 53 15.11 3.65 -6.31
N VAL A 54 14.80 3.86 -5.04
CA VAL A 54 13.42 4.04 -4.57
C VAL A 54 12.89 5.44 -4.85
N ALA A 55 13.74 6.47 -4.88
CA ALA A 55 13.34 7.86 -5.12
C ALA A 55 12.55 8.07 -6.42
N PHE A 56 12.83 7.25 -7.44
CA PHE A 56 12.17 7.32 -8.76
C PHE A 56 11.33 6.08 -9.08
N SER A 57 11.18 5.17 -8.12
CA SER A 57 10.38 3.96 -8.29
C SER A 57 8.88 4.24 -8.30
N THR A 58 8.13 3.40 -9.02
CA THR A 58 6.68 3.36 -8.89
C THR A 58 6.30 2.52 -7.67
N THR A 59 5.04 2.64 -7.21
CA THR A 59 4.53 1.85 -6.07
C THR A 59 3.42 0.92 -6.50
N ARG A 60 3.43 -0.31 -5.99
CA ARG A 60 2.35 -1.29 -6.16
C ARG A 60 1.08 -0.88 -5.38
N TYR A 61 -0.03 -1.60 -5.57
CA TYR A 61 -1.32 -1.39 -4.90
C TYR A 61 -1.21 -1.32 -3.37
N ASP A 62 -0.27 -2.04 -2.76
CA ASP A 62 0.03 -2.05 -1.32
C ASP A 62 0.98 -0.92 -0.88
N GLY A 63 1.39 -0.07 -1.82
CA GLY A 63 2.28 1.05 -1.61
C GLY A 63 3.75 0.70 -1.48
N LYS A 64 4.15 -0.56 -1.72
CA LYS A 64 5.57 -0.93 -1.71
C LYS A 64 6.26 -0.50 -3.01
N PRO A 65 7.51 0.02 -2.96
CA PRO A 65 8.24 0.40 -4.16
C PRO A 65 8.62 -0.81 -5.02
N VAL A 66 8.47 -0.66 -6.34
CA VAL A 66 8.79 -1.70 -7.33
C VAL A 66 9.77 -1.18 -8.39
N ASP A 67 10.54 -2.09 -8.98
CA ASP A 67 11.45 -1.79 -10.08
C ASP A 67 10.72 -1.70 -11.44
N GLU A 68 11.48 -1.49 -12.52
CA GLU A 68 10.96 -1.41 -13.89
C GLU A 68 10.29 -2.71 -14.37
N SER A 69 10.59 -3.84 -13.73
CA SER A 69 9.98 -5.14 -14.02
C SER A 69 8.71 -5.39 -13.18
N GLY A 70 8.37 -4.48 -12.26
CA GLY A 70 7.27 -4.62 -11.30
C GLY A 70 7.60 -5.46 -10.07
N GLU A 71 8.87 -5.81 -9.87
CA GLU A 71 9.35 -6.60 -8.73
C GLU A 71 9.70 -5.69 -7.54
N LEU A 72 9.57 -6.22 -6.31
CA LEU A 72 9.82 -5.45 -5.10
C LEU A 72 11.32 -5.09 -4.94
N ILE A 73 11.61 -3.81 -4.70
CA ILE A 73 12.99 -3.36 -4.42
C ILE A 73 13.41 -3.85 -3.02
N LYS A 74 14.42 -4.72 -2.96
CA LYS A 74 14.97 -5.29 -1.71
C LYS A 74 15.45 -4.17 -0.78
N GLY A 75 14.77 -4.01 0.36
CA GLY A 75 14.98 -2.95 1.36
C GLY A 75 13.63 -2.42 1.88
N ALA A 76 12.62 -2.38 1.01
CA ALA A 76 11.23 -2.41 1.45
C ALA A 76 10.99 -3.75 2.14
N ARG A 77 10.83 -3.74 3.47
CA ARG A 77 10.75 -4.95 4.33
C ARG A 77 10.08 -6.14 3.62
N LYS A 78 10.76 -7.28 3.68
CA LYS A 78 10.16 -8.60 3.39
C LYS A 78 8.85 -8.73 4.17
N GLU A 79 7.87 -9.36 3.54
CA GLU A 79 6.69 -9.86 4.23
C GLU A 79 7.15 -10.66 5.45
N ASP A 80 6.68 -10.23 6.63
CA ASP A 80 6.60 -11.13 7.77
C ASP A 80 5.65 -12.25 7.35
N ASP A 81 6.22 -13.40 7.00
CA ASP A 81 5.54 -14.69 6.79
C ASP A 81 4.93 -15.24 8.11
N THR A 82 4.50 -14.36 9.02
CA THR A 82 3.84 -14.70 10.28
C THR A 82 2.38 -14.26 10.29
N LEU A 83 1.64 -14.71 9.27
CA LEU A 83 0.19 -14.92 9.38
C LEU A 83 -0.14 -16.41 9.22
N THR A 84 0.65 -17.27 9.85
CA THR A 84 0.15 -18.58 10.31
C THR A 84 -0.15 -18.49 11.80
N ALA A 85 -1.43 -18.71 12.13
CA ALA A 85 -2.00 -19.01 13.45
C ALA A 85 -2.22 -17.83 14.44
N GLY A 86 -3.46 -17.35 14.44
CA GLY A 86 -4.14 -16.80 15.62
C GLY A 86 -5.64 -16.76 15.35
N ARG A 87 -6.38 -17.86 15.59
CA ARG A 87 -7.38 -17.93 16.68
C ARG A 87 -7.75 -16.55 17.23
N TYR A 88 -8.94 -16.03 16.91
CA TYR A 88 -10.18 -16.21 17.68
C TYR A 88 -11.39 -16.02 16.76
#